data_AF-A0A101XEJ4-F1
#
_entry.id   AF-A0A101XEJ4-F1
#
_cell.length_a   1.000
_cell.length_b   1.000
_cell.length_c   1.000
_cell.angle_alpha   90.00
_cell.angle_beta   90.00
_cell.angle_gamma   90.00
#
_symmetry.space_group_name_H-M   'P 1'
#
loop_
_entity.id
_entity.type
_entity.pdbx_description
1 polymer ?
#
loop_
_entity_poly.entity_id
_entity_poly.type
_entity_poly.pdbx_seq_one_letter_code
_entity_poly.pdbx_strand_id
1 'polypeptide(L)'
;MTEAPISLTTPVTILGLAKRPGVTRDGRAVLSLNASINGTTYEVNLVSKPGQGIEQVLSCLANAGYLTKNGKEFTLEVPTWTLGKAKNNVIWVHVEDYEKLKGTT
;
A
#
# COMPACT_ATOMS: atom_id res chain seq x y z
N MET A 1 -13.11 30.64 2.37
CA MET A 1 -12.87 29.23 2.74
C MET A 1 -11.66 28.78 1.95
N THR A 2 -10.55 28.46 2.61
CA THR A 2 -9.35 27.97 1.95
C THR A 2 -9.60 26.49 1.64
N GLU A 3 -9.66 26.11 0.36
CA GLU A 3 -9.81 24.71 -0.02
C GLU A 3 -8.64 23.91 0.54
N ALA A 4 -8.94 22.83 1.26
CA ALA A 4 -7.90 21.89 1.65
C ALA A 4 -7.37 21.21 0.38
N PRO A 5 -6.04 21.13 0.19
CA PRO A 5 -5.46 20.47 -0.97
C PRO A 5 -5.95 19.03 -1.05
N ILE A 6 -6.31 18.58 -2.26
CA ILE A 6 -6.73 17.20 -2.51
C ILE A 6 -5.54 16.28 -2.24
N SER A 7 -5.68 15.37 -1.28
CA SER A 7 -4.75 14.26 -1.08
C SER A 7 -5.21 13.03 -1.87
N LEU A 8 -4.32 12.47 -2.69
CA LEU A 8 -4.56 11.23 -3.42
C LEU A 8 -4.11 9.97 -2.66
N THR A 9 -3.51 10.16 -1.48
CA THR A 9 -3.11 9.07 -0.58
C THR A 9 -3.66 9.29 0.82
N THR A 10 -3.68 8.22 1.59
CA THR A 10 -3.98 8.22 3.01
C THR A 10 -2.87 7.47 3.74
N PRO A 11 -2.20 8.10 4.72
CA PRO A 11 -1.17 7.42 5.51
C PRO A 11 -1.81 6.32 6.36
N VAL A 12 -1.18 5.15 6.37
CA VAL A 12 -1.57 4.01 7.20
C VAL A 12 -0.37 3.51 7.99
N THR A 13 -0.57 3.20 9.27
CA THR A 13 0.51 2.69 10.12
C THR A 13 0.56 1.17 10.02
N ILE A 14 1.69 0.60 9.58
CA ILE A 14 1.90 -0.84 9.49
C ILE A 14 2.10 -1.41 10.89
N LEU A 15 1.24 -2.37 11.25
CA LEU A 15 1.26 -3.09 12.53
C LEU A 15 2.06 -4.39 12.47
N GLY A 16 2.25 -4.93 11.26
CA GLY A 16 2.97 -6.18 11.01
C GLY A 16 2.39 -6.96 9.84
N LEU A 17 2.82 -8.21 9.68
CA LEU A 17 2.27 -9.10 8.67
C LEU A 17 0.85 -9.54 9.08
N ALA A 18 -0.10 -9.45 8.15
CA ALA A 18 -1.42 -10.07 8.32
C ALA A 18 -1.37 -11.57 8.01
N LYS A 19 -0.60 -11.95 6.98
CA LYS A 19 -0.46 -13.32 6.49
C LYS A 19 0.97 -13.55 6.01
N ARG A 20 1.34 -14.82 5.79
CA ARG A 20 2.58 -15.14 5.11
C ARG A 20 2.55 -14.58 3.68
N PRO A 21 3.66 -14.02 3.19
CA PRO A 21 3.79 -13.64 1.79
C PRO A 21 3.36 -14.75 0.83
N GLY A 22 2.67 -14.37 -0.24
CA GLY A 22 2.09 -15.31 -1.20
C GLY A 22 2.32 -14.89 -2.65
N VAL A 23 1.77 -15.67 -3.57
CA VAL A 23 1.80 -15.40 -5.00
C VAL A 23 0.40 -15.65 -5.56
N THR A 24 -0.08 -14.72 -6.37
CA THR A 24 -1.32 -14.84 -7.13
C THR A 24 -1.19 -15.88 -8.24
N ARG A 25 -2.32 -16.31 -8.81
CA ARG A 25 -2.33 -17.28 -9.92
C ARG A 25 -1.58 -16.78 -11.16
N ASP A 26 -1.55 -15.47 -11.39
CA ASP A 26 -0.85 -14.82 -12.51
C ASP A 26 0.61 -14.45 -12.20
N GLY A 27 1.17 -14.95 -11.09
CA GLY A 27 2.60 -14.82 -10.79
C GLY A 27 3.01 -13.50 -10.14
N ARG A 28 2.05 -12.70 -9.66
CA ARG A 28 2.34 -11.50 -8.86
C ARG A 28 2.54 -11.90 -7.40
N ALA A 29 3.66 -11.53 -6.81
CA ALA A 29 3.88 -11.63 -5.38
C ALA A 29 2.94 -10.70 -4.59
N VAL A 30 2.50 -11.15 -3.41
CA VAL A 30 1.58 -10.45 -2.50
C VAL A 30 2.19 -10.39 -1.10
N LEU A 31 2.26 -9.19 -0.54
CA LEU A 31 2.59 -8.95 0.86
C LEU A 31 1.35 -8.43 1.60
N SER A 32 0.82 -9.24 2.51
CA SER A 32 -0.35 -8.89 3.33
C SER A 32 0.10 -8.26 4.65
N LEU A 33 -0.31 -7.02 4.90
CA LEU A 33 0.05 -6.24 6.09
C LEU A 33 -1.20 -5.93 6.92
N ASN A 34 -1.11 -6.05 8.24
CA ASN A 34 -2.07 -5.39 9.11
C ASN A 34 -1.67 -3.91 9.20
N ALA A 35 -2.61 -3.01 8.95
CA ALA A 35 -2.39 -1.58 9.02
C ALA A 35 -3.52 -0.86 9.75
N SER A 36 -3.19 0.17 10.53
CA SER A 36 -4.16 1.04 11.20
C SER A 36 -4.43 2.28 10.36
N ILE A 37 -5.72 2.55 10.15
CA ILE A 37 -6.22 3.79 9.54
C ILE A 37 -7.25 4.36 10.50
N ASN A 38 -6.95 5.51 11.11
CA ASN A 38 -7.84 6.17 12.08
C ASN A 38 -8.33 5.22 13.19
N GLY A 39 -7.45 4.35 13.70
CA GLY A 39 -7.76 3.38 14.76
C GLY A 39 -8.50 2.12 14.29
N THR A 40 -8.84 2.01 13.01
CA THR A 40 -9.43 0.79 12.43
C THR A 40 -8.33 -0.04 11.77
N THR A 41 -8.29 -1.33 12.07
CA THR A 41 -7.34 -2.27 11.45
C THR A 41 -7.87 -2.78 10.12
N TYR A 42 -7.04 -2.66 9.09
CA TYR A 42 -7.26 -3.21 7.75
C TYR A 42 -6.16 -4.21 7.40
N GLU A 43 -6.51 -5.21 6.59
CA GLU A 43 -5.55 -6.00 5.83
C GLU A 43 -5.24 -5.26 4.53
N VAL A 44 -3.99 -4.80 4.37
CA VAL A 44 -3.50 -4.19 3.13
C VAL A 44 -2.68 -5.22 2.37
N ASN A 45 -3.19 -5.65 1.22
CA ASN A 45 -2.49 -6.52 0.28
C ASN A 45 -1.72 -5.66 -0.72
N LEU A 46 -0.40 -5.60 -0.57
CA LEU A 46 0.51 -5.03 -1.55
C LEU A 46 0.78 -6.05 -2.64
N VAL A 47 0.38 -5.74 -3.87
CA VAL A 47 0.49 -6.64 -5.02
C VAL A 47 1.52 -6.10 -6.00
N SER A 48 2.49 -6.93 -6.34
CA SER A 48 3.54 -6.62 -7.32
C SER A 48 3.05 -6.69 -8.78
N LYS A 49 3.92 -6.30 -9.71
CA LYS A 49 3.82 -6.68 -11.12
C LYS A 49 4.19 -8.17 -11.33
N PRO A 50 3.74 -8.81 -12.41
CA PRO A 50 4.21 -10.16 -12.76
C PRO A 50 5.73 -10.21 -12.85
N GLY A 51 6.35 -11.20 -12.19
CA GLY A 51 7.81 -11.38 -12.17
C GLY A 51 8.58 -10.44 -11.23
N GLN A 52 7.90 -9.53 -10.51
CA GLN A 52 8.53 -8.65 -9.54
C GLN A 52 8.43 -9.23 -8.12
N GLY A 53 9.55 -9.21 -7.39
CA GLY A 53 9.63 -9.70 -6.01
C GLY A 53 9.15 -8.67 -4.97
N ILE A 54 8.83 -9.13 -3.75
CA ILE A 54 8.36 -8.26 -2.66
C ILE A 54 9.41 -7.23 -2.26
N GLU A 55 10.68 -7.62 -2.16
CA GLU A 55 11.78 -6.70 -1.84
C GLU A 55 11.89 -5.56 -2.86
N GLN A 56 11.68 -5.86 -4.15
CA GLN A 56 11.66 -4.86 -5.22
C GLN A 56 10.47 -3.90 -5.07
N VAL A 57 9.30 -4.41 -4.70
CA VAL A 57 8.12 -3.56 -4.41
C VAL A 57 8.40 -2.64 -3.24
N LEU A 58 8.87 -3.18 -2.10
CA LEU A 58 9.17 -2.38 -0.91
C LEU A 58 10.22 -1.31 -1.18
N SER A 59 11.27 -1.66 -1.93
CA SER A 59 12.31 -0.72 -2.35
C SER A 59 11.75 0.38 -3.26
N CYS A 60 10.88 0.03 -4.20
CA CYS A 60 10.22 1.01 -5.07
C CYS A 60 9.37 2.01 -4.26
N LEU A 61 8.56 1.51 -3.32
CA LEU A 61 7.72 2.35 -2.46
C LEU A 61 8.54 3.25 -1.54
N ALA A 62 9.61 2.71 -0.95
CA ALA A 62 10.50 3.48 -0.08
C ALA A 62 11.23 4.59 -0.84
N ASN A 63 11.80 4.28 -2.00
CA ASN A 63 12.50 5.25 -2.85
C ASN A 63 11.54 6.33 -3.39
N ALA A 64 10.27 5.99 -3.54
CA ALA A 64 9.23 6.93 -3.95
C ALA A 64 8.67 7.80 -2.81
N GLY A 65 9.05 7.51 -1.55
CA GLY A 65 8.51 8.19 -0.38
C GLY A 65 7.12 7.69 0.06
N TYR A 66 6.58 6.63 -0.54
CA TYR A 66 5.28 6.05 -0.16
C TYR A 66 5.39 5.06 1.00
N LEU A 67 6.57 4.52 1.26
CA LEU A 67 6.86 3.71 2.44
C LEU A 67 7.94 4.42 3.26
N THR A 68 7.60 4.84 4.46
CA THR A 68 8.53 5.56 5.34
C THR A 68 8.67 4.85 6.68
N LYS A 69 9.77 5.12 7.37
CA LYS A 69 10.05 4.62 8.72
C LYS A 69 10.35 5.79 9.64
N ASN A 70 9.58 5.93 10.71
CA ASN A 70 9.83 6.91 11.77
C ASN A 70 10.03 6.18 13.10
N GLY A 71 11.28 6.11 13.57
CA GLY A 71 11.64 5.31 14.74
C GLY A 71 11.34 3.82 14.53
N LYS A 72 10.34 3.29 15.24
CA LYS A 72 9.89 1.89 15.12
C LYS A 72 8.66 1.73 14.22
N GLU A 73 8.02 2.83 13.84
CA GLU A 73 6.79 2.81 13.07
C GLU A 73 7.10 2.85 11.57
N PHE A 74 6.37 2.04 10.81
CA PHE A 74 6.38 2.10 9.35
C PHE A 74 5.04 2.67 8.88
N THR A 75 5.10 3.63 7.96
CA THR A 75 3.91 4.26 7.39
C THR A 75 3.89 3.98 5.89
N LEU A 76 2.72 3.61 5.38
CA LEU A 76 2.46 3.43 3.96
C LEU A 76 1.41 4.44 3.49
N GLU A 77 1.68 5.12 2.38
CA GLU A 77 0.73 6.02 1.72
C GLU A 77 -0.20 5.21 0.81
N VAL A 78 -1.41 4.91 1.25
CA VAL A 78 -2.35 4.09 0.47
C VAL A 78 -3.14 4.98 -0.51
N PRO A 79 -3.19 4.68 -1.82
CA PRO A 79 -3.98 5.44 -2.78
C PRO A 79 -5.47 5.45 -2.42
N THR A 80 -6.11 6.62 -2.41
CA THR A 80 -7.49 6.78 -1.91
C THR A 80 -8.52 5.95 -2.68
N TRP A 81 -8.33 5.71 -3.98
CA TRP A 81 -9.22 4.86 -4.78
C TRP A 81 -9.13 3.37 -4.43
N THR A 82 -8.05 2.91 -3.80
CA THR A 82 -7.95 1.52 -3.32
C THR A 82 -8.72 1.35 -2.02
N LEU A 83 -8.73 2.37 -1.15
CA LEU A 83 -9.57 2.43 0.04
C LEU A 83 -11.06 2.42 -0.32
N GLY A 84 -11.46 3.22 -1.33
CA GLY A 84 -12.85 3.23 -1.80
C GLY A 84 -13.34 1.89 -2.37
N LYS A 85 -12.43 0.98 -2.71
CA LYS A 85 -12.71 -0.38 -3.21
C LYS A 85 -12.63 -1.45 -2.11
N ALA A 86 -12.26 -1.08 -0.88
CA ALA A 86 -12.07 -2.03 0.20
C ALA A 86 -13.35 -2.80 0.52
N LYS A 87 -13.22 -4.09 0.82
CA LYS A 87 -14.32 -4.97 1.26
C LYS A 87 -13.84 -5.83 2.43
N ASN A 88 -14.68 -5.99 3.45
CA ASN A 88 -14.38 -6.76 4.66
C ASN A 88 -13.05 -6.34 5.33
N ASN A 89 -12.78 -5.04 5.38
CA ASN A 89 -11.51 -4.46 5.86
C ASN A 89 -10.27 -4.96 5.12
N VAL A 90 -10.42 -5.46 3.89
CA VAL A 90 -9.31 -5.85 3.01
C VAL A 90 -9.17 -4.80 1.92
N ILE A 91 -7.98 -4.24 1.82
CA ILE A 91 -7.56 -3.28 0.80
C ILE A 91 -6.59 -3.99 -0.14
N TRP A 92 -6.80 -3.85 -1.44
CA TRP A 92 -5.89 -4.36 -2.46
C TRP A 92 -5.23 -3.18 -3.15
N VAL A 93 -3.90 -3.12 -3.05
CA VAL A 93 -3.09 -2.05 -3.63
C VAL A 93 -2.08 -2.67 -4.57
N HIS A 94 -2.18 -2.33 -5.84
CA HIS A 94 -1.21 -2.77 -6.84
C HIS A 94 -0.06 -1.76 -6.90
N VAL A 95 1.17 -2.23 -7.12
CA VAL A 95 2.32 -1.34 -7.32
C VAL A 95 2.08 -0.36 -8.48
N GLU A 96 1.32 -0.80 -9.49
CA GLU A 96 0.87 0.03 -10.62
C GLU A 96 -0.03 1.20 -10.19
N ASP A 97 -0.71 1.13 -9.03
CA ASP A 97 -1.47 2.28 -8.51
C ASP A 97 -0.54 3.43 -8.10
N TYR A 98 0.67 3.13 -7.61
CA TYR A 98 1.66 4.14 -7.28
C TYR A 98 2.33 4.75 -8.52
N GLU A 99 2.40 4.00 -9.62
CA GLU A 99 2.87 4.53 -10.90
C GLU A 99 1.88 5.54 -11.47
N LYS A 100 0.57 5.29 -11.32
CA LYS A 100 -0.48 6.25 -11.65
C LYS A 100 -0.38 7.52 -10.82
N LEU A 101 -0.06 7.42 -9.52
CA LEU A 101 0.17 8.60 -8.66
C LEU A 101 1.32 9.48 -9.16
N LYS A 102 2.35 8.88 -9.78
CA LYS A 102 3.47 9.59 -10.38
C LYS A 102 3.18 10.17 -11.77
N GLY A 103 2.00 9.91 -12.34
CA GLY A 103 1.67 10.29 -13.72
C GLY A 103 2.42 9.49 -14.79
N THR A 104 3.07 8.39 -14.40
CA THR A 104 3.74 7.45 -15.32
C THR A 104 2.74 6.37 -15.71
N THR A 105 2.34 6.34 -16.98
CA THR A 105 1.48 5.30 -17.58
C THR A 105 2.22 4.60 -18.69
#